data_AF-A7RK88-F1
#
_entry.id   AF-A7RK88-F1
#
_cell.length_a   1.000
_cell.length_b   1.000
_cell.length_c   1.000
_cell.angle_alpha   90.00
_cell.angle_beta   90.00
_cell.angle_gamma   90.00
#
_symmetry.space_group_name_H-M   'P 1'
#
loop_
_entity.id
_entity.type
_entity.pdbx_description
1 polymer ?
#
loop_
_entity_poly.entity_id
_entity_poly.type
_entity_poly.pdbx_seq_one_letter_code
_entity_poly.pdbx_strand_id
1 'polypeptide(L)'
;MTEGEVRVTAADRYPMFVQVSLLSKGDSFGVQSMLFDDQPSLSLVSNGAECIMISKKFYLSHCTDAMRRRLLTTETPYPNDDALQRSLQDKVNWDAYKKKTMKSVVNSMPYMKRRSEDLQVHRKYKGKDMELSQELRDMLKKLQDASC
;
A
#
# COMPACT_ATOMS: atom_id res chain seq x y z
N MET A 1 32.65 -20.93 -36.36
CA MET A 1 32.15 -20.27 -35.14
C MET A 1 30.66 -20.12 -35.34
N THR A 2 29.86 -21.00 -34.75
CA THR A 2 28.40 -21.00 -34.90
C THR A 2 27.82 -19.93 -34.00
N GLU A 3 27.23 -18.89 -34.60
CA GLU A 3 26.36 -17.94 -33.91
C GLU A 3 25.25 -18.74 -33.23
N GLY A 4 25.25 -18.74 -31.89
CA GLY A 4 24.21 -19.40 -31.11
C GLY A 4 22.89 -18.68 -31.35
N GLU A 5 21.89 -19.42 -31.83
CA GLU A 5 20.53 -18.93 -32.04
C GLU A 5 19.96 -18.45 -30.69
N VAL A 6 19.90 -17.13 -30.48
CA VAL A 6 19.36 -16.55 -29.25
C VAL A 6 17.84 -16.75 -29.26
N ARG A 7 17.36 -17.70 -28.46
CA ARG A 7 15.93 -17.97 -28.31
C ARG A 7 15.26 -16.83 -27.53
N VAL A 8 14.58 -15.95 -28.26
CA VAL A 8 13.77 -14.86 -27.69
C VAL A 8 12.50 -15.42 -27.06
N THR A 9 12.39 -15.30 -25.73
CA THR A 9 11.23 -15.70 -24.94
C THR A 9 10.15 -14.62 -24.93
N ALA A 10 9.00 -14.90 -24.31
CA ALA A 10 7.95 -13.89 -24.11
C ALA A 10 8.38 -12.79 -23.12
N ALA A 11 9.22 -13.13 -22.13
CA ALA A 11 9.76 -12.17 -21.17
C ALA A 11 10.67 -11.14 -21.86
N ASP A 12 11.41 -11.56 -22.90
CA ASP A 12 12.26 -10.65 -23.69
C ASP A 12 11.44 -9.67 -24.53
N ARG A 13 10.24 -10.08 -24.97
CA ARG A 13 9.33 -9.21 -25.74
C ARG A 13 8.53 -8.26 -24.85
N TYR A 14 8.28 -8.64 -23.61
CA TYR A 14 7.45 -7.89 -22.66
C TYR A 14 8.10 -7.86 -21.28
N PRO A 15 9.24 -7.15 -21.12
CA PRO A 15 9.94 -7.10 -19.85
C PRO A 15 9.08 -6.38 -18.80
N MET A 16 9.00 -6.98 -17.61
CA MET A 16 8.35 -6.40 -16.44
C MET A 16 9.43 -5.80 -15.55
N PHE A 17 9.23 -4.54 -15.13
CA PHE A 17 10.16 -3.84 -14.25
C PHE A 17 9.55 -3.68 -12.86
N VAL A 18 10.39 -3.87 -11.84
CA VAL A 18 10.03 -3.59 -10.44
C VAL A 18 10.79 -2.35 -9.99
N GLN A 19 10.05 -1.34 -9.51
CA GLN A 19 10.67 -0.15 -8.95
C GLN A 19 11.23 -0.47 -7.56
N VAL A 20 12.56 -0.41 -7.42
CA VAL A 20 13.27 -0.73 -6.17
C VAL A 20 13.55 0.50 -5.30
N SER A 21 13.71 1.68 -5.90
CA SER A 21 13.98 2.92 -5.18
C SER A 21 13.55 4.13 -6.01
N LEU A 22 13.27 5.25 -5.32
CA LEU A 22 13.03 6.56 -5.93
C LEU A 22 14.07 7.52 -5.36
N LEU A 23 14.89 8.10 -6.23
CA LEU A 23 15.98 8.98 -5.85
C LEU A 23 15.57 10.45 -5.97
N SER A 24 15.99 11.25 -5.00
CA SER A 24 15.73 12.69 -4.90
C SER A 24 17.04 13.49 -4.93
N LYS A 25 16.92 14.81 -4.98
CA LYS A 25 18.08 15.71 -4.94
C LYS A 25 18.92 15.44 -3.68
N GLY A 26 20.20 15.17 -3.88
CA GLY A 26 21.15 14.86 -2.80
C GLY A 26 21.40 13.36 -2.60
N ASP A 27 20.57 12.50 -3.18
CA ASP A 27 20.78 11.06 -3.12
C ASP A 27 21.91 10.61 -4.07
N SER A 28 22.46 9.44 -3.77
CA SER A 28 23.50 8.80 -4.59
C SER A 28 23.09 7.38 -4.98
N PHE A 29 23.65 6.88 -6.07
CA PHE A 29 23.37 5.53 -6.58
C PHE A 29 24.62 4.88 -7.14
N GLY A 30 24.58 3.55 -7.26
CA GLY A 30 25.69 2.76 -7.81
C GLY A 30 26.80 2.43 -6.80
N VAL A 31 26.71 2.97 -5.58
CA VAL A 31 27.67 2.71 -4.49
C VAL A 31 27.62 1.25 -4.04
N GLN A 32 26.41 0.67 -3.98
CA GLN A 32 26.16 -0.71 -3.56
C GLN A 32 26.92 -1.71 -4.44
N SER A 33 27.02 -1.46 -5.76
CA SER A 33 27.77 -2.29 -6.72
C SER A 33 29.29 -2.32 -6.47
N MET A 34 29.80 -1.45 -5.59
CA MET A 34 31.20 -1.41 -5.18
C MET A 34 31.43 -2.11 -3.84
N LEU A 35 30.37 -2.31 -3.05
CA LEU A 35 30.44 -2.80 -1.67
C LEU A 35 29.96 -4.25 -1.54
N PHE A 36 28.96 -4.62 -2.34
CA PHE A 36 28.30 -5.91 -2.26
C PHE A 36 28.44 -6.63 -3.60
N ASP A 37 28.78 -7.91 -3.52
CA ASP A 37 28.76 -8.80 -4.67
C ASP A 37 27.31 -9.24 -4.98
N ASP A 38 27.13 -9.89 -6.13
CA ASP A 38 25.88 -10.53 -6.54
C ASP A 38 24.64 -9.62 -6.44
N GLN A 39 24.75 -8.44 -7.06
CA GLN A 39 23.65 -7.47 -7.15
C GLN A 39 22.83 -7.69 -8.43
N PRO A 40 21.48 -7.55 -8.38
CA PRO A 40 20.64 -7.71 -9.56
C PRO A 40 20.95 -6.64 -10.62
N SER A 41 20.61 -6.93 -11.87
CA SER A 41 20.68 -5.92 -12.93
C SER A 41 19.63 -4.83 -12.72
N LEU A 42 20.06 -3.57 -12.66
CA LEU A 42 19.18 -2.42 -12.45
C LEU A 42 19.15 -1.51 -13.67
N SER A 43 17.98 -0.91 -13.92
CA SER A 43 17.82 0.19 -14.87
C SER A 43 17.51 1.48 -14.11
N LEU A 44 18.24 2.55 -14.43
CA LEU A 44 17.99 3.88 -13.88
C LEU A 44 17.27 4.72 -14.92
N VAL A 45 16.11 5.26 -14.56
CA VAL A 45 15.30 6.11 -15.43
C VAL A 45 15.25 7.52 -14.83
N SER A 46 15.80 8.49 -15.57
CA SER A 46 15.79 9.90 -15.15
C SER A 46 14.50 10.58 -15.58
N ASN A 47 13.96 11.41 -14.69
CA ASN A 47 12.86 12.34 -14.99
C ASN A 47 13.39 13.79 -15.02
N GLY A 48 14.42 14.04 -15.84
CA GLY A 48 15.05 15.36 -15.97
C GLY A 48 16.07 15.68 -14.86
N ALA A 49 16.66 14.67 -14.22
CA ALA A 49 17.70 14.86 -13.22
C ALA A 49 19.06 15.20 -13.86
N GLU A 50 19.78 16.14 -13.24
CA GLU A 50 21.20 16.38 -13.49
C GLU A 50 22.03 15.59 -12.48
N CYS A 51 23.09 14.92 -12.94
CA CYS A 51 23.91 14.05 -12.09
C CYS A 51 25.38 14.43 -12.16
N ILE A 52 26.04 14.43 -10.98
CA ILE A 52 27.50 14.44 -10.91
C ILE A 52 27.96 12.98 -10.97
N MET A 53 28.71 12.64 -12.01
CA MET A 53 29.24 11.29 -12.20
C MET A 53 30.70 11.22 -11.75
N ILE A 54 31.03 10.23 -10.94
CA ILE A 54 32.40 9.95 -10.50
C ILE A 54 32.80 8.58 -11.02
N SER A 55 33.99 8.48 -11.62
CA SER A 55 34.54 7.19 -12.07
C SER A 55 34.73 6.25 -10.88
N LYS A 56 34.20 5.02 -10.99
CA LYS A 56 34.35 3.95 -10.00
C LYS A 56 35.83 3.69 -9.67
N LYS A 57 36.68 3.63 -10.70
CA LYS A 57 38.14 3.42 -10.53
C LYS A 57 38.77 4.55 -9.72
N PHE A 58 38.41 5.79 -10.04
CA PHE A 58 38.93 6.98 -9.35
C PHE A 58 38.47 7.04 -7.89
N TYR A 59 37.19 6.73 -7.64
CA TYR A 59 36.65 6.70 -6.29
C TYR A 59 37.34 5.64 -5.44
N LEU A 60 37.46 4.41 -5.95
CA LEU A 60 38.09 3.31 -5.22
C LEU A 60 39.58 3.54 -4.96
N SER A 61 40.32 4.23 -5.84
CA SER A 61 41.74 4.53 -5.62
C SER A 61 41.98 5.59 -4.55
N HIS A 62 40.98 6.43 -4.24
CA HIS A 62 41.08 7.50 -3.24
C HIS A 62 40.18 7.27 -2.01
N CYS A 63 39.38 6.20 -2.02
CA CYS A 63 38.51 5.84 -0.90
C CYS A 63 39.33 5.30 0.26
N THR A 64 39.33 6.02 1.39
CA THR A 64 40.00 5.57 2.61
C THR A 64 39.30 4.36 3.22
N ASP A 65 40.01 3.58 4.02
CA ASP A 65 39.42 2.44 4.74
C ASP A 65 38.31 2.87 5.70
N ALA A 66 38.47 4.02 6.36
CA ALA A 66 37.44 4.59 7.23
C ALA A 66 36.14 4.89 6.45
N MET A 67 36.27 5.45 5.25
CA MET A 67 35.12 5.68 4.36
C MET A 67 34.49 4.36 3.93
N ARG A 68 35.29 3.36 3.54
CA ARG A 68 34.78 2.04 3.13
C ARG A 68 33.99 1.37 4.26
N ARG A 69 34.52 1.38 5.49
CA ARG A 69 33.80 0.83 6.65
C ARG A 69 32.49 1.56 6.90
N ARG A 70 32.49 2.90 6.81
CA ARG A 70 31.27 3.70 6.95
C ARG A 70 30.23 3.30 5.90
N LEU A 71 30.64 3.18 4.64
CA LEU A 71 29.76 2.77 3.55
C LEU A 71 29.14 1.38 3.78
N LEU A 72 29.91 0.40 4.25
CA LEU A 72 29.38 -0.93 4.59
C LEU A 72 28.35 -0.91 5.73
N THR A 73 28.36 0.11 6.59
CA THR A 73 27.38 0.27 7.67
C THR A 73 26.18 1.12 7.28
N THR A 74 26.31 2.01 6.30
CA THR A 74 25.23 2.92 5.88
C THR A 74 24.43 2.38 4.71
N GLU A 75 25.07 1.65 3.80
CA GLU A 75 24.43 1.11 2.61
C GLU A 75 23.87 -0.29 2.86
N THR A 76 22.77 -0.61 2.18
CA THR A 76 22.21 -1.95 2.14
C THR A 76 22.26 -2.51 0.72
N PRO A 77 22.51 -3.82 0.55
CA PRO A 77 22.44 -4.44 -0.77
C PRO A 77 21.01 -4.37 -1.32
N TYR A 78 20.89 -4.35 -2.64
CA TYR A 78 19.58 -4.47 -3.28
C TYR A 78 18.99 -5.87 -3.01
N PRO A 79 17.65 -5.97 -2.91
CA PRO A 79 17.00 -7.27 -2.79
C PRO A 79 17.32 -8.14 -4.02
N ASN A 80 17.57 -9.42 -3.81
CA ASN A 80 17.77 -10.38 -4.89
C ASN A 80 16.46 -10.66 -5.65
N ASP A 81 16.55 -11.35 -6.79
CA ASP A 81 15.42 -11.62 -7.67
C ASP A 81 14.27 -12.36 -6.95
N ASP A 82 14.59 -13.33 -6.09
CA ASP A 82 13.58 -14.03 -5.29
C ASP A 82 12.84 -13.09 -4.32
N ALA A 83 13.56 -12.19 -3.65
CA ALA A 83 12.98 -11.20 -2.74
C ALA A 83 12.14 -10.16 -3.50
N LEU A 84 12.58 -9.74 -4.69
CA LEU A 84 11.84 -8.86 -5.58
C LEU A 84 10.55 -9.53 -6.07
N GLN A 85 10.64 -10.79 -6.51
CA GLN A 85 9.50 -11.60 -6.94
C GLN A 85 8.46 -11.74 -5.82
N ARG A 86 8.89 -12.07 -4.60
CA ARG A 86 8.00 -12.16 -3.42
C ARG A 86 7.33 -10.83 -3.12
N SER A 87 8.10 -9.74 -3.09
CA SER A 87 7.57 -8.40 -2.82
C SER A 87 6.55 -7.96 -3.88
N LEU A 88 6.80 -8.29 -5.16
CA LEU A 88 5.85 -8.05 -6.25
C LEU A 88 4.57 -8.87 -6.07
N GLN A 89 4.69 -10.16 -5.76
CA GLN A 89 3.56 -11.03 -5.53
C GLN A 89 2.69 -10.54 -4.37
N ASP A 90 3.30 -10.15 -3.26
CA ASP A 90 2.60 -9.61 -2.10
C ASP A 90 1.87 -8.31 -2.45
N LYS A 91 2.50 -7.44 -3.22
CA LYS A 91 1.88 -6.20 -3.70
C LYS A 91 0.67 -6.46 -4.61
N VAL A 92 0.79 -7.37 -5.57
CA VAL A 92 -0.31 -7.76 -6.47
C VAL A 92 -1.46 -8.40 -5.68
N ASN A 93 -1.14 -9.31 -4.75
CA ASN A 93 -2.13 -9.95 -3.89
C ASN A 93 -2.87 -8.91 -3.03
N TRP A 94 -2.14 -7.98 -2.44
CA TRP A 94 -2.70 -6.89 -1.65
C TRP A 94 -3.62 -6.00 -2.49
N ASP A 95 -3.20 -5.61 -3.69
CA ASP A 95 -4.01 -4.74 -4.55
C ASP A 95 -5.29 -5.46 -5.02
N ALA A 96 -5.21 -6.75 -5.34
CA ALA A 96 -6.37 -7.58 -5.67
C ALA A 96 -7.34 -7.70 -4.47
N TYR A 97 -6.80 -7.97 -3.28
CA TYR A 97 -7.59 -8.03 -2.05
C TYR A 97 -8.25 -6.69 -1.76
N LYS A 98 -7.50 -5.59 -1.77
CA LYS A 98 -8.00 -4.23 -1.54
C LYS A 98 -9.12 -3.88 -2.50
N LYS A 99 -8.97 -4.16 -3.80
CA LYS A 99 -9.99 -3.91 -4.82
C LYS A 99 -11.27 -4.72 -4.55
N LYS A 100 -11.13 -6.01 -4.22
CA LYS A 100 -12.26 -6.89 -3.88
C LYS A 100 -13.00 -6.40 -2.63
N THR A 101 -12.28 -6.09 -1.57
CA THR A 101 -12.83 -5.63 -0.29
C THR A 101 -13.53 -4.28 -0.47
N MET A 102 -12.90 -3.33 -1.16
CA MET A 102 -13.51 -2.04 -1.45
C MET A 102 -14.81 -2.18 -2.23
N LYS A 103 -14.83 -3.02 -3.28
CA LYS A 103 -16.04 -3.31 -4.05
C LYS A 103 -17.14 -3.93 -3.17
N SER A 104 -16.77 -4.87 -2.31
CA SER A 104 -17.70 -5.51 -1.37
C SER A 104 -18.34 -4.51 -0.41
N VAL A 105 -17.54 -3.62 0.20
CA VAL A 105 -18.02 -2.58 1.12
C VAL A 105 -18.92 -1.58 0.40
N VAL A 106 -18.52 -1.10 -0.78
CA VAL A 106 -19.35 -0.17 -1.57
C VAL A 106 -20.69 -0.81 -1.94
N ASN A 107 -20.67 -2.08 -2.35
CA ASN A 107 -21.88 -2.81 -2.72
C ASN A 107 -22.80 -3.10 -1.52
N SER A 108 -22.27 -3.20 -0.30
CA SER A 108 -23.07 -3.43 0.90
C SER A 108 -23.62 -2.14 1.53
N MET A 109 -23.12 -0.96 1.14
CA MET A 109 -23.61 0.33 1.65
C MET A 109 -25.12 0.55 1.48
N PRO A 110 -25.77 0.25 0.33
CA PRO A 110 -27.20 0.44 0.18
C PRO A 110 -28.02 -0.39 1.16
N TYR A 111 -27.61 -1.65 1.40
CA TYR A 111 -28.23 -2.51 2.40
C TYR A 111 -28.03 -1.97 3.82
N MET A 112 -26.80 -1.53 4.14
CA MET A 112 -26.47 -0.94 5.44
C MET A 112 -27.27 0.33 5.73
N LYS A 113 -27.45 1.21 4.72
CA LYS A 113 -28.27 2.42 4.83
C LYS A 113 -29.74 2.09 5.10
N ARG A 114 -30.34 1.21 4.29
CA ARG A 114 -31.74 0.78 4.48
C ARG A 114 -31.96 0.18 5.86
N ARG A 115 -31.06 -0.72 6.29
CA ARG A 115 -31.12 -1.31 7.64
C ARG A 115 -31.04 -0.25 8.74
N SER A 116 -30.20 0.77 8.58
CA SER A 116 -30.12 1.87 9.55
C SER A 116 -31.41 2.69 9.58
N GLU A 117 -31.97 3.01 8.41
CA GLU A 117 -33.25 3.71 8.26
C GLU A 117 -34.39 2.93 8.90
N ASP A 118 -34.51 1.62 8.61
CA ASP A 118 -35.52 0.72 9.18
C ASP A 118 -35.46 0.68 10.70
N LEU A 119 -34.25 0.61 11.28
CA LEU A 119 -34.04 0.62 12.73
C LEU A 119 -34.42 1.96 13.37
N GLN A 120 -34.16 3.08 12.69
CA GLN A 120 -34.57 4.41 13.16
C GLN A 120 -36.10 4.56 13.15
N VAL A 121 -36.77 4.07 12.10
CA VAL A 121 -38.23 4.07 11.99
C VAL A 121 -38.84 3.23 13.13
N HIS A 122 -38.38 2.00 13.34
CA HIS A 122 -38.88 1.14 14.43
C HIS A 122 -38.68 1.78 15.81
N ARG A 123 -37.53 2.40 16.06
CA ARG A 123 -37.28 3.12 17.32
C ARG A 123 -38.25 4.29 17.51
N LYS A 124 -38.53 5.05 16.45
CA LYS A 124 -39.44 6.21 16.50
C LYS A 124 -40.88 5.80 16.79
N TYR A 125 -41.38 4.75 16.14
CA TYR A 125 -42.72 4.22 16.40
C TYR A 125 -42.85 3.68 17.83
N LYS A 126 -41.87 2.88 18.29
CA LYS A 126 -41.86 2.38 19.68
C LYS A 126 -41.83 3.49 20.73
N GLY A 127 -41.16 4.61 20.44
CA GLY A 127 -41.16 5.80 21.30
C GLY A 127 -42.55 6.45 21.40
N LYS A 128 -43.21 6.64 20.26
CA LYS A 128 -44.58 7.20 20.19
C LYS A 128 -45.61 6.31 20.91
N ASP A 129 -45.53 4.99 20.75
CA ASP A 129 -46.44 4.07 21.43
C ASP A 129 -46.28 4.11 22.95
N MET A 130 -45.03 4.24 23.43
CA MET A 130 -44.77 4.44 24.87
C MET A 130 -45.32 5.78 25.38
N GLU A 131 -45.18 6.85 24.60
CA GLU A 131 -45.69 8.19 24.92
C GLU A 131 -47.22 8.21 25.02
N LEU A 132 -47.92 7.71 23.99
CA LEU A 132 -49.38 7.56 23.97
C LEU A 132 -49.90 6.70 25.14
N SER A 133 -49.20 5.61 25.45
CA SER A 133 -49.56 4.74 26.56
C SER A 133 -49.39 5.43 27.92
N GLN A 134 -48.40 6.32 28.05
CA GLN A 134 -48.20 7.12 29.26
C GLN A 134 -49.27 8.19 29.40
N GLU A 135 -49.59 8.91 28.33
CA GLU A 135 -50.66 9.91 28.32
C GLU A 135 -52.02 9.30 28.71
N LEU A 136 -52.34 8.11 28.18
CA LEU A 136 -53.58 7.41 28.55
C LEU A 136 -53.61 7.04 30.04
N ARG A 137 -52.48 6.56 30.60
CA ARG A 137 -52.36 6.27 32.04
C ARG A 137 -52.59 7.52 32.89
N ASP A 138 -52.00 8.64 32.48
CA ASP A 138 -52.13 9.90 33.21
C ASP A 138 -53.57 10.44 33.15
N MET A 139 -54.26 10.30 32.02
CA MET A 139 -55.68 10.67 31.90
C MET A 139 -56.59 9.80 32.76
N LEU A 140 -56.39 8.47 32.76
CA LEU A 140 -57.17 7.55 33.60
C LEU A 140 -56.99 7.88 35.09
N LYS A 141 -55.75 8.20 35.49
CA LYS A 141 -55.46 8.64 36.86
C LYS A 141 -56.20 9.92 37.23
N LYS A 142 -56.19 10.94 36.34
CA LYS A 142 -56.93 12.19 36.56
C LYS A 142 -58.44 11.97 36.70
N LEU A 143 -59.03 11.05 35.93
CA LEU A 143 -60.45 10.72 36.03
C LEU A 143 -60.78 10.00 37.33
N GLN A 144 -59.90 9.11 37.79
CA GLN A 144 -60.04 8.42 39.06
C GLN A 144 -59.93 9.39 40.25
N ASP A 145 -59.01 10.35 40.18
CA ASP A 145 -58.83 11.39 41.19
C ASP A 145 -60.00 12.40 41.21
N ALA A 146 -60.69 12.61 40.09
CA ALA A 146 -61.84 13.52 39.97
C ALA A 146 -63.19 12.88 40.32
N SER A 147 -63.24 11.56 40.51
CA SER A 147 -64.45 10.82 40.89
C SER A 147 -64.55 10.52 42.39
N CYS A 148 -63.61 11.03 43.19
CA CYS A 148 -63.61 11.00 44.66
C CYS A 148 -63.98 12.36 45.27
#